data_AF-A0A9E0JAP9-F1
#
_entry.id   AF-A0A9E0JAP9-F1
#
_cell.length_a   1.000
_cell.length_b   1.000
_cell.length_c   1.000
_cell.angle_alpha   90.00
_cell.angle_beta   90.00
_cell.angle_gamma   90.00
#
_symmetry.space_group_name_H-M   'P 1'
#
loop_
_entity.id
_entity.type
_entity.pdbx_description
1 polymer ?
#
loop_
_entity_poly.entity_id
_entity_poly.type
_entity_poly.pdbx_seq_one_letter_code
_entity_poly.pdbx_strand_id
1 'polypeptide(L)'
;MQNEPFFKRDGQFYVPQPSCRGPWNPQSLHGRVIVGLLGFEIEAKHGSPDFMPARLTVDMYRLPGFDPIEVKTTVVRDGNRIRVVDAEFISGGVSMARASVQFLKRTENSPGESWHRPDWEVPKPADIEAPTDGRQGMGGMWAMRPITGGFGQPGPR
;
A
#
# COMPACT_ATOMS: atom_id res chain seq x y z
N MET A 1 -8.91 -1.15 -21.27
CA MET A 1 -8.21 -2.27 -20.60
C MET A 1 -9.24 -2.96 -19.73
N GLN A 2 -9.35 -4.29 -19.79
CA GLN A 2 -10.19 -5.04 -18.86
C GLN A 2 -9.52 -5.03 -17.48
N ASN A 3 -10.28 -4.80 -16.41
CA ASN A 3 -9.75 -4.82 -15.05
C ASN A 3 -9.50 -6.27 -14.62
N GLU A 4 -8.30 -6.78 -14.88
CA GLU A 4 -7.88 -8.08 -14.37
C GLU A 4 -7.40 -7.96 -12.91
N PRO A 5 -7.79 -8.89 -12.03
CA PRO A 5 -7.31 -8.91 -10.65
C PRO A 5 -5.83 -9.32 -10.60
N PHE A 6 -5.11 -8.82 -9.61
CA PHE A 6 -3.73 -9.26 -9.35
C PHE A 6 -3.66 -10.75 -8.96
N PHE A 7 -4.62 -11.22 -8.16
CA PHE A 7 -4.70 -12.62 -7.74
C PHE A 7 -6.07 -13.19 -8.07
N LYS A 8 -6.10 -14.42 -8.57
CA LYS A 8 -7.32 -15.23 -8.65
C LYS A 8 -7.38 -16.15 -7.43
N ARG A 9 -8.57 -16.35 -6.88
CA ARG A 9 -8.75 -17.25 -5.73
C ARG A 9 -8.96 -18.68 -6.21
N ASP A 10 -8.23 -19.62 -5.63
CA ASP A 10 -8.37 -21.07 -5.83
C ASP A 10 -8.45 -21.73 -4.45
N GLY A 11 -9.69 -21.92 -3.97
CA GLY A 11 -9.97 -22.33 -2.60
C GLY A 11 -9.37 -21.37 -1.56
N GLN A 12 -8.39 -21.85 -0.81
CA GLN A 12 -7.66 -21.08 0.21
C GLN A 12 -6.42 -20.35 -0.34
N PHE A 13 -6.06 -20.61 -1.59
CA PHE A 13 -4.88 -20.04 -2.23
C PHE A 13 -5.22 -18.85 -3.12
N TYR A 14 -4.23 -17.99 -3.29
CA TYR A 14 -4.22 -16.87 -4.22
C TYR A 14 -3.20 -17.14 -5.33
N VAL A 15 -3.69 -17.26 -6.57
CA VAL A 15 -2.88 -17.54 -7.76
C VAL A 15 -2.48 -16.21 -8.43
N PRO A 16 -1.18 -15.83 -8.41
CA PRO A 16 -0.72 -14.56 -8.98
C PRO A 16 -0.93 -14.51 -10.50
N GLN A 17 -1.39 -13.36 -11.01
CA GLN A 17 -1.56 -13.10 -12.45
C GLN A 17 -0.35 -12.35 -13.03
N PRO A 18 -0.10 -12.36 -14.35
CA PRO A 18 1.06 -11.68 -14.95
C PRO A 18 1.21 -10.19 -14.60
N SER A 19 0.10 -9.51 -14.25
CA SER A 19 0.09 -8.11 -13.78
C SER A 19 0.78 -7.90 -12.43
N CYS A 20 1.08 -8.98 -11.68
CA CYS A 20 1.80 -8.94 -10.42
C CYS A 20 3.31 -8.73 -10.54
N ARG A 21 3.88 -8.78 -11.76
CA ARG A 21 5.34 -8.74 -11.96
C ARG A 21 5.98 -7.48 -11.37
N GLY A 22 7.10 -7.68 -10.69
CA GLY A 22 7.99 -6.60 -10.25
C GLY A 22 8.77 -5.97 -11.42
N PRO A 23 9.24 -4.73 -11.29
CA PRO A 23 9.99 -4.05 -12.35
C PRO A 23 11.44 -4.55 -12.48
N TRP A 24 11.94 -5.28 -11.48
CA TRP A 24 13.34 -5.69 -11.38
C TRP A 24 13.61 -7.13 -11.84
N ASN A 25 12.62 -8.01 -11.66
CA ASN A 25 12.72 -9.41 -12.04
C ASN A 25 11.32 -9.90 -12.50
N PRO A 26 11.15 -10.31 -13.78
CA PRO A 26 9.86 -10.70 -14.31
C PRO A 26 9.33 -12.04 -13.75
N GLN A 27 10.17 -12.80 -13.04
CA GLN A 27 9.78 -14.01 -12.29
C GLN A 27 9.44 -13.72 -10.82
N SER A 28 9.42 -12.45 -10.40
CA SER A 28 9.11 -12.05 -9.03
C SER A 28 7.86 -11.18 -8.92
N LEU A 29 7.21 -11.22 -7.76
CA LEU A 29 6.08 -10.34 -7.47
C LEU A 29 6.55 -8.92 -7.11
N HIS A 30 5.76 -7.93 -7.49
CA HIS A 30 5.93 -6.54 -7.08
C HIS A 30 5.54 -6.39 -5.60
N GLY A 31 6.35 -5.71 -4.79
CA GLY A 31 6.05 -5.50 -3.35
C GLY A 31 4.63 -4.98 -3.07
N ARG A 32 4.14 -4.01 -3.86
CA ARG A 32 2.75 -3.51 -3.79
C ARG A 32 1.67 -4.61 -3.79
N VAL A 33 1.83 -5.68 -4.57
CA VAL A 33 0.80 -6.73 -4.65
C VAL A 33 0.86 -7.66 -3.43
N ILE A 34 2.05 -7.86 -2.86
CA ILE A 34 2.25 -8.61 -1.60
C ILE A 34 1.58 -7.84 -0.45
N VAL A 35 1.90 -6.54 -0.31
CA VAL A 35 1.33 -5.67 0.71
C VAL A 35 -0.19 -5.55 0.54
N GLY A 36 -0.66 -5.38 -0.70
CA GLY A 36 -2.08 -5.31 -1.02
C GLY A 36 -2.85 -6.58 -0.64
N LEU A 37 -2.29 -7.77 -0.91
CA LEU A 37 -2.92 -9.04 -0.55
C LEU A 37 -2.98 -9.24 0.98
N LEU A 38 -1.90 -8.90 1.69
CA LEU A 38 -1.88 -8.95 3.16
C LEU A 38 -2.92 -8.01 3.77
N GLY A 39 -2.97 -6.76 3.30
CA GLY A 39 -3.98 -5.79 3.73
C GLY A 39 -5.40 -6.28 3.45
N PHE A 40 -5.65 -6.75 2.23
CA PHE A 40 -6.95 -7.30 1.81
C PHE A 40 -7.41 -8.45 2.71
N GLU A 41 -6.56 -9.44 2.95
CA GLU A 41 -6.94 -10.62 3.74
C GLU A 41 -7.16 -10.26 5.22
N ILE A 42 -6.34 -9.36 5.76
CA ILE A 42 -6.48 -8.87 7.14
C ILE A 42 -7.81 -8.09 7.29
N GLU A 43 -8.13 -7.20 6.37
CA GLU A 43 -9.41 -6.46 6.38
C GLU A 43 -10.60 -7.40 6.18
N ALA A 44 -10.52 -8.36 5.26
CA ALA A 44 -11.61 -9.28 4.97
C ALA A 44 -11.95 -10.19 6.17
N LYS A 45 -10.94 -10.62 6.94
CA LYS A 45 -11.13 -11.53 8.08
C LYS A 45 -11.35 -10.81 9.42
N HIS A 46 -10.71 -9.66 9.61
CA HIS A 46 -10.60 -9.00 10.92
C HIS A 46 -11.05 -7.54 10.93
N GLY A 47 -11.47 -7.00 9.78
CA GLY A 47 -12.10 -5.69 9.68
C GLY A 47 -13.45 -5.64 10.41
N SER A 48 -13.86 -4.43 10.78
CA SER A 48 -15.16 -4.16 11.36
C SER A 48 -15.53 -2.69 11.12
N PRO A 49 -16.82 -2.34 10.98
CA PRO A 49 -17.25 -0.95 10.96
C PRO A 49 -16.77 -0.14 12.17
N ASP A 50 -16.61 -0.78 13.34
CA ASP A 50 -16.20 -0.13 14.58
C ASP A 50 -14.70 0.16 14.66
N PHE A 51 -13.91 -0.42 13.76
CA PHE A 51 -12.46 -0.29 13.76
C PHE A 51 -11.95 0.27 12.43
N MET A 52 -10.77 0.89 12.47
CA MET A 52 -10.04 1.31 11.28
C MET A 52 -8.56 0.92 11.40
N PRO A 53 -7.93 0.47 10.30
CA PRO A 53 -6.49 0.21 10.30
C PRO A 53 -5.75 1.54 10.50
N ALA A 54 -4.94 1.61 11.56
CA ALA A 54 -4.14 2.79 11.89
C ALA A 54 -2.67 2.63 11.49
N ARG A 55 -2.18 1.39 11.43
CA ARG A 55 -0.83 1.05 10.98
C ARG A 55 -0.80 -0.35 10.39
N LEU A 56 -0.14 -0.49 9.25
CA LEU A 56 0.25 -1.76 8.65
C LEU A 56 1.77 -1.73 8.46
N THR A 57 2.48 -2.68 9.07
CA THR A 57 3.91 -2.89 8.85
C THR A 57 4.08 -4.22 8.15
N VAL A 58 4.90 -4.26 7.10
CA VAL A 58 5.19 -5.47 6.33
C VAL A 58 6.70 -5.66 6.23
N ASP A 59 7.19 -6.77 6.77
CA ASP A 59 8.58 -7.19 6.62
C ASP A 59 8.64 -8.23 5.49
N MET A 60 9.17 -7.83 4.33
CA MET A 60 9.43 -8.72 3.20
C MET A 60 10.90 -9.14 3.25
N TYR A 61 11.16 -10.36 3.71
CA TYR A 61 12.52 -10.86 3.91
C TYR A 61 12.94 -11.89 2.85
N ARG A 62 12.04 -12.26 1.92
CA ARG A 62 12.32 -13.05 0.72
C ARG A 62 11.57 -12.49 -0.49
N LEU A 63 12.02 -12.85 -1.68
CA LEU A 63 11.41 -12.47 -2.96
C LEU A 63 10.51 -13.61 -3.47
N PRO A 64 9.17 -13.51 -3.36
CA PRO A 64 8.27 -14.56 -3.86
C PRO A 64 8.19 -14.57 -5.39
N GLY A 65 8.04 -15.79 -5.93
CA GLY A 65 7.72 -16.04 -7.33
C GLY A 65 6.20 -16.10 -7.58
N PHE A 66 5.79 -16.93 -8.55
CA PHE A 66 4.40 -17.07 -8.99
C PHE A 66 3.69 -18.31 -8.44
N ASP A 67 4.28 -18.98 -7.44
CA ASP A 67 3.63 -20.11 -6.77
C ASP A 67 2.32 -19.66 -6.09
N PRO A 68 1.33 -20.56 -5.93
CA PRO A 68 0.13 -20.26 -5.16
C PRO A 68 0.45 -19.74 -3.77
N ILE A 69 -0.26 -18.70 -3.36
CA ILE A 69 -0.03 -17.99 -2.10
C ILE A 69 -1.08 -18.36 -1.07
N GLU A 70 -0.65 -18.74 0.12
CA GLU A 70 -1.50 -18.84 1.30
C GLU A 70 -1.24 -17.64 2.22
N VAL A 71 -2.31 -17.06 2.76
CA VAL A 71 -2.20 -16.01 3.79
C VAL A 71 -2.80 -16.52 5.09
N LYS A 72 -1.95 -16.66 6.11
CA LYS A 72 -2.37 -17.02 7.47
C LYS A 72 -2.46 -15.76 8.31
N THR A 73 -3.47 -15.67 9.17
CA THR A 73 -3.69 -14.51 10.04
C THR A 73 -3.90 -14.95 11.47
N THR A 74 -3.31 -14.24 12.43
CA THR A 74 -3.42 -14.53 13.86
C THR A 74 -3.80 -13.26 14.60
N VAL A 75 -4.89 -13.31 15.38
CA VAL A 75 -5.24 -12.21 16.28
C VAL A 75 -4.30 -12.25 17.48
N VAL A 76 -3.45 -11.22 17.61
CA VAL A 76 -2.51 -11.08 18.74
C VAL A 76 -3.21 -10.43 19.93
N ARG A 77 -4.12 -9.50 19.67
CA ARG A 77 -4.90 -8.79 20.68
C ARG A 77 -6.25 -8.38 20.11
N ASP A 78 -7.31 -8.58 20.88
CA ASP A 78 -8.64 -8.04 20.59
C ASP A 78 -9.21 -7.34 21.83
N GLY A 79 -9.01 -6.03 21.92
CA GLY A 79 -9.51 -5.23 23.04
C GLY A 79 -10.50 -4.17 22.56
N ASN A 80 -11.21 -3.55 23.51
CA ASN A 80 -12.25 -2.55 23.20
C ASN A 80 -11.77 -1.39 22.32
N ARG A 81 -10.51 -0.93 22.47
CA ARG A 81 -9.96 0.22 21.71
C ARG A 81 -8.93 -0.14 20.64
N ILE A 82 -8.24 -1.26 20.81
CA ILE A 82 -7.10 -1.64 19.98
C ILE A 82 -7.21 -3.13 19.66
N ARG A 83 -7.08 -3.45 18.37
CA ARG A 83 -6.90 -4.81 17.88
C ARG A 83 -5.59 -4.90 17.13
N VAL A 84 -4.86 -6.00 17.34
CA VAL A 84 -3.60 -6.29 16.66
C VAL A 84 -3.70 -7.64 15.98
N VAL A 85 -3.42 -7.68 14.69
CA VAL A 85 -3.48 -8.88 13.87
C VAL A 85 -2.16 -9.03 13.12
N ASP A 86 -1.55 -10.19 13.25
CA ASP A 86 -0.42 -10.57 12.43
C ASP A 86 -0.90 -11.37 11.22
N ALA A 87 -0.15 -11.29 10.13
CA ALA A 87 -0.35 -12.13 8.96
C ALA A 87 0.96 -12.62 8.37
N GLU A 88 0.92 -13.77 7.72
CA GLU A 88 2.05 -14.42 7.10
C GLU A 88 1.72 -14.72 5.63
N PHE A 89 2.61 -14.30 4.73
CA PHE A 89 2.52 -14.55 3.30
C PHE A 89 3.39 -15.76 2.95
N ILE A 90 2.76 -16.86 2.56
CA ILE A 90 3.41 -18.14 2.29
C ILE A 90 3.31 -18.42 0.79
N SER A 91 4.44 -18.65 0.13
CA SER A 91 4.53 -18.96 -1.29
C SER A 91 5.28 -20.27 -1.47
N GLY A 92 4.67 -21.25 -2.15
CA GLY A 92 5.28 -22.57 -2.33
C GLY A 92 5.60 -23.28 -1.01
N GLY A 93 4.79 -23.03 0.04
CA GLY A 93 5.01 -23.57 1.39
C GLY A 93 6.10 -22.87 2.21
N VAL A 94 6.73 -21.82 1.67
CA VAL A 94 7.78 -21.06 2.33
C VAL A 94 7.26 -19.69 2.73
N SER A 95 7.48 -19.30 3.98
CA SER A 95 7.15 -17.95 4.44
C SER A 95 8.06 -16.90 3.82
N MET A 96 7.48 -15.89 3.17
CA MET A 96 8.22 -14.89 2.39
C MET A 96 8.14 -13.49 2.99
N ALA A 97 7.01 -13.18 3.64
CA ALA A 97 6.78 -11.91 4.29
C ALA A 97 5.85 -12.09 5.49
N ARG A 98 5.95 -11.17 6.44
CA ARG A 98 5.01 -11.05 7.56
C ARG A 98 4.46 -9.64 7.63
N ALA A 99 3.24 -9.51 8.12
CA ALA A 99 2.61 -8.23 8.40
C ALA A 99 2.12 -8.17 9.84
N SER A 100 2.08 -6.96 10.39
CA SER A 100 1.36 -6.66 11.62
C SER A 100 0.49 -5.43 11.39
N VAL A 101 -0.80 -5.56 11.68
CA VAL A 101 -1.78 -4.48 11.59
C VAL A 101 -2.27 -4.13 12.97
N GLN A 102 -2.28 -2.83 13.24
CA GLN A 102 -2.97 -2.25 14.39
C GLN A 102 -4.25 -1.55 13.91
N PHE A 103 -5.37 -2.02 14.44
CA PHE A 103 -6.65 -1.35 14.32
C PHE A 103 -6.94 -0.51 15.55
N LEU A 104 -7.56 0.65 15.35
CA LEU A 104 -8.09 1.50 16.41
C LEU A 104 -9.61 1.58 16.29
N LYS A 105 -10.30 1.61 17.44
CA LYS A 105 -11.74 1.87 17.46
C LYS A 105 -12.01 3.23 16.84
N ARG A 106 -12.97 3.31 15.92
CA ARG A 106 -13.46 4.56 15.36
C ARG A 106 -14.09 5.38 16.49
N THR A 107 -13.69 6.63 16.58
CA THR A 107 -14.25 7.60 17.52
C THR A 107 -14.35 8.95 16.82
N GLU A 108 -15.05 9.88 17.44
CA GLU A 108 -15.06 11.26 17.02
C GLU A 108 -13.79 11.98 17.52
N ASN A 109 -13.41 13.05 16.84
CA ASN A 109 -12.37 13.95 17.33
C ASN A 109 -12.84 14.63 18.61
N SER A 110 -11.91 14.92 19.52
CA SER A 110 -12.24 15.70 20.72
C SER A 110 -12.82 17.06 20.33
N PRO A 111 -13.84 17.57 21.05
CA PRO A 111 -14.24 18.96 20.90
C PRO A 111 -13.05 19.86 21.28
N GLY A 112 -12.58 20.68 20.34
CA GLY A 112 -11.43 21.57 20.53
C GLY A 112 -10.65 21.79 19.24
N GLU A 113 -9.89 22.88 19.20
CA GLU A 113 -8.93 23.12 18.11
C GLU A 113 -7.61 22.43 18.45
N SER A 114 -7.23 21.46 17.62
CA SER A 114 -5.87 20.94 17.62
C SER A 114 -4.99 21.88 16.83
N TRP A 115 -3.78 22.15 17.35
CA TRP A 115 -2.79 22.88 16.60
C TRP A 115 -2.56 22.19 15.25
N HIS A 116 -2.69 22.95 14.18
CA HIS A 116 -2.32 22.56 12.83
C HIS A 116 -1.48 23.69 12.24
N ARG A 117 -0.65 23.36 11.24
CA ARG A 117 0.03 24.40 10.49
C ARG A 117 -1.01 25.16 9.65
N PRO A 118 -0.82 26.47 9.42
CA PRO A 118 -1.63 27.19 8.45
C PRO A 118 -1.65 26.46 7.12
N ASP A 119 -2.79 26.53 6.42
CA ASP A 119 -2.90 26.00 5.07
C ASP A 119 -1.81 26.62 4.17
N TRP A 120 -1.24 25.79 3.30
CA TRP A 120 -0.27 26.27 2.34
C TRP A 120 -1.01 26.83 1.12
N GLU A 121 -0.77 28.10 0.79
CA GLU A 121 -1.16 28.69 -0.48
C GLU A 121 -0.32 28.11 -1.62
N VAL A 122 -0.85 27.09 -2.30
CA VAL A 122 -0.29 26.52 -3.53
C VAL A 122 -1.38 26.37 -4.61
N PRO A 123 -1.05 26.56 -5.89
CA PRO A 123 -2.01 26.31 -6.98
C PRO A 123 -2.47 24.87 -6.97
N LYS A 124 -3.72 24.62 -7.38
CA LYS A 124 -4.20 23.24 -7.54
C LYS A 124 -3.43 22.59 -8.68
N PRO A 125 -3.25 21.25 -8.67
CA PRO A 125 -2.55 20.57 -9.75
C PRO A 125 -3.10 20.93 -11.14
N ALA A 126 -4.42 21.08 -11.28
CA ALA A 126 -5.08 21.44 -12.53
C ALA A 126 -4.68 22.82 -13.08
N ASP A 127 -4.32 23.76 -12.20
CA ASP A 127 -4.00 25.16 -12.52
C ASP A 127 -2.51 25.37 -12.84
N ILE A 128 -1.68 24.33 -12.69
CA ILE A 128 -0.26 24.35 -13.04
C ILE A 128 -0.09 23.83 -14.48
N GLU A 129 0.66 24.56 -15.32
CA GLU A 129 0.95 24.11 -16.68
C GLU A 129 1.65 22.74 -16.70
N ALA A 130 1.27 21.90 -17.67
CA ALA A 130 1.92 20.61 -17.85
C ALA A 130 3.38 20.83 -18.27
N PRO A 131 4.36 20.14 -17.66
CA PRO A 131 5.74 20.33 -18.06
C PRO A 131 5.96 19.84 -19.50
N THR A 132 6.65 20.65 -20.28
CA THR A 132 6.98 20.36 -21.69
C THR A 132 8.26 19.54 -21.85
N ASP A 133 9.04 19.38 -20.77
CA ASP A 133 10.26 18.58 -20.76
C ASP A 133 9.95 17.08 -20.70
N GLY A 134 10.47 16.32 -21.67
CA GLY A 134 10.33 14.87 -21.76
C GLY A 134 11.25 14.08 -20.82
N ARG A 135 12.16 14.74 -20.08
CA ARG A 135 13.05 14.12 -19.09
C ARG A 135 12.40 13.87 -17.73
N GLN A 136 11.06 13.94 -17.66
CA GLN A 136 10.32 13.61 -16.45
C GLN A 136 10.59 12.18 -15.97
N GLY A 137 10.52 11.98 -14.66
CA GLY A 137 10.74 10.67 -14.05
C GLY A 137 9.89 9.58 -14.71
N MET A 138 10.54 8.46 -15.06
CA MET A 138 9.90 7.33 -15.74
C MET A 138 9.24 7.70 -17.09
N GLY A 139 9.78 8.68 -17.82
CA GLY A 139 9.31 9.03 -19.18
C GLY A 139 7.91 9.63 -19.23
N GLY A 140 7.49 10.34 -18.18
CA GLY A 140 6.15 10.95 -18.12
C GLY A 140 5.04 9.96 -17.74
N MET A 141 5.39 8.77 -17.22
CA MET A 141 4.41 7.82 -16.66
C MET A 141 3.52 8.44 -15.58
N TRP A 142 4.01 9.49 -14.91
CA TRP A 142 3.30 10.24 -13.89
C TRP A 142 3.08 11.68 -14.33
N ALA A 143 1.84 12.18 -14.19
CA ALA A 143 1.48 13.57 -14.44
C ALA A 143 1.98 14.48 -13.29
N MET A 144 3.29 14.65 -13.18
CA MET A 144 3.94 15.48 -12.17
C MET A 144 3.96 16.93 -12.63
N ARG A 145 3.54 17.87 -11.77
CA ARG A 145 3.53 19.32 -12.05
C ARG A 145 4.28 20.05 -10.94
N PRO A 146 5.47 20.64 -11.20
CA PRO A 146 6.22 21.34 -10.17
C PRO A 146 5.54 22.66 -9.81
N ILE A 147 5.38 22.91 -8.51
CA ILE A 147 4.86 24.20 -8.00
C ILE A 147 5.93 25.29 -8.12
N THR A 148 7.20 24.93 -7.85
CA THR A 148 8.38 25.79 -8.00
C THR A 148 9.59 24.95 -8.38
N GLY A 149 10.50 25.51 -9.18
CA GLY A 149 11.73 24.86 -9.61
C GLY A 149 11.50 23.72 -10.61
N GLY A 150 12.57 22.97 -10.89
CA GLY A 150 12.54 21.86 -11.84
C GLY A 150 13.76 20.96 -11.70
N PHE A 151 13.72 19.80 -12.36
CA PHE A 151 14.86 18.88 -12.34
C PHE A 151 16.10 19.60 -12.90
N GLY A 152 17.18 19.66 -12.11
CA GLY A 152 18.41 20.36 -12.48
C GLY A 152 18.41 21.89 -12.25
N GLN A 153 17.34 22.47 -11.68
CA GLN A 153 17.34 23.88 -11.26
C GLN A 153 17.80 24.02 -9.81
N PRO A 154 18.68 24.98 -9.49
CA PRO A 154 19.02 25.32 -8.10
C PRO A 154 17.77 25.76 -7.33
N GLY A 155 17.57 25.21 -6.13
CA GLY A 155 16.53 25.69 -5.22
C GLY A 155 16.85 27.09 -4.67
N PRO A 156 15.87 27.77 -4.04
CA PRO A 156 16.15 29.01 -3.30
C PRO A 156 17.23 28.74 -2.24
N ARG A 157 18.21 29.64 -2.14
CA ARG A 157 19.23 29.63 -1.08
C ARG A 157 18.70 30.27 0.19
#